data_AF-A0A9C9F9A6-F1
#
_entry.id   AF-A0A9C9F9A6-F1
#
_cell.length_a   1.000
_cell.length_b   1.000
_cell.length_c   1.000
_cell.angle_alpha   90.00
_cell.angle_beta   90.00
_cell.angle_gamma   90.00
#
_symmetry.space_group_name_H-M   'P 1'
#
loop_
_entity.id
_entity.type
_entity.pdbx_description
1 polymer ?
#
loop_
_entity_poly.entity_id
_entity_poly.type
_entity_poly.pdbx_seq_one_letter_code
_entity_poly.pdbx_strand_id
1 'polypeptide(L)'
;MMRRLTVVFCISLFFTLLMVGSCASVPVIPNETIVEGAVSEYAIVSSRLAGIQPEQVLYRITIYIETTKAVGNGPDFLRDKVGKDIPFYTKKKLPPQLFGRKVRARVQYRGDERGGLFWVRDVEVR
;
A
#
# COMPACT_ATOMS: atom_id res chain seq x y z
N MET A 1 -33.33 6.23 53.00
CA MET A 1 -32.00 6.49 52.41
C MET A 1 -31.60 5.52 51.29
N MET A 2 -32.36 4.44 51.01
CA MET A 2 -32.00 3.42 49.98
C MET A 2 -32.48 3.71 48.54
N ARG A 3 -33.42 4.65 48.35
CA ARG A 3 -34.07 4.91 47.04
C ARG A 3 -33.22 5.72 46.05
N ARG A 4 -32.20 6.44 46.54
CA ARG A 4 -31.28 7.25 45.72
C ARG A 4 -30.10 6.45 45.16
N LEU A 5 -29.75 5.31 45.77
CA LEU A 5 -28.62 4.48 45.34
C LEU A 5 -28.96 3.66 44.08
N THR A 6 -30.21 3.20 43.95
CA THR A 6 -30.67 2.36 42.83
C THR A 6 -30.72 3.12 41.51
N VAL A 7 -31.08 4.41 41.54
CA VAL A 7 -31.18 5.25 40.34
C VAL A 7 -29.80 5.57 39.75
N VAL A 8 -28.81 5.81 40.61
CA VAL A 8 -27.42 6.07 40.18
C VAL A 8 -26.81 4.82 39.53
N PHE A 9 -27.13 3.63 40.04
CA PHE A 9 -26.66 2.36 39.48
C PHE A 9 -27.26 2.06 38.10
N CYS A 10 -28.53 2.40 37.86
CA CYS A 10 -29.15 2.22 36.54
C CYS A 10 -28.61 3.21 35.49
N ILE A 11 -28.26 4.44 35.90
CA ILE A 11 -27.70 5.44 34.99
C ILE A 11 -26.26 5.08 34.59
N SER A 12 -25.44 4.58 35.53
CA SER A 12 -24.07 4.15 35.21
C SER A 12 -24.05 2.92 34.30
N LEU A 13 -24.99 1.98 34.48
CA LEU A 13 -25.14 0.81 33.62
C LEU A 13 -25.62 1.15 32.20
N PHE A 14 -26.41 2.21 32.06
CA PHE A 14 -26.84 2.71 30.75
C PHE A 14 -25.69 3.40 29.99
N PHE A 15 -24.80 4.08 30.71
CA PHE A 15 -23.64 4.76 30.13
C PHE A 15 -22.55 3.79 29.66
N THR A 16 -22.36 2.66 30.34
CA THR A 16 -21.41 1.61 29.90
C THR A 16 -21.92 0.83 28.70
N LEU A 17 -23.24 0.66 28.54
CA LEU A 17 -23.82 -0.04 27.38
C LEU A 17 -23.71 0.78 26.07
N LEU A 18 -23.76 2.10 26.15
CA LEU A 18 -23.63 3.01 25.00
C LEU A 18 -22.21 3.12 24.43
N MET A 19 -21.19 2.72 25.19
CA MET A 19 -19.78 2.73 24.74
C MET A 19 -19.37 1.44 24.01
N VAL A 20 -20.27 0.47 23.86
CA VAL A 20 -20.11 -0.63 22.88
C VAL A 20 -20.51 -0.13 21.49
N GLY A 21 -20.03 1.07 21.13
CA GLY A 21 -20.13 1.61 19.79
C GLY A 21 -19.27 0.76 18.87
N SER A 22 -19.91 0.13 17.88
CA SER A 22 -19.26 -0.71 16.89
C SER A 22 -18.01 -0.03 16.33
N CYS A 23 -16.84 -0.65 16.51
CA CYS A 23 -15.69 -0.44 15.63
C CYS A 23 -16.12 -0.90 14.22
N ALA A 24 -16.80 -0.03 13.49
CA ALA A 24 -17.10 -0.25 12.09
C ALA A 24 -15.76 -0.30 11.36
N SER A 25 -15.38 -1.49 10.90
CA SER A 25 -14.22 -1.68 10.04
C SER A 25 -14.47 -0.92 8.74
N VAL A 26 -13.74 0.19 8.56
CA VAL A 26 -13.74 0.89 7.27
C VAL A 26 -13.20 -0.08 6.23
N PRO A 27 -13.90 -0.33 5.11
CA PRO A 27 -13.40 -1.23 4.08
C PRO A 27 -12.06 -0.72 3.56
N VAL A 28 -11.03 -1.57 3.65
CA VAL A 28 -9.70 -1.26 3.11
C VAL A 28 -9.82 -1.24 1.59
N ILE A 29 -9.93 -0.03 1.03
CA ILE A 29 -9.86 0.17 -0.42
C ILE A 29 -8.45 -0.25 -0.86
N PRO A 30 -8.32 -1.11 -1.89
CA PRO A 30 -7.01 -1.55 -2.35
C PRO A 30 -6.22 -0.36 -2.90
N ASN A 31 -5.06 -0.09 -2.30
CA ASN A 31 -4.09 0.92 -2.75
C ASN A 31 -3.30 0.41 -3.97
N GLU A 32 -4.00 -0.10 -4.98
CA GLU A 32 -3.41 -0.73 -6.15
C GLU A 32 -3.59 0.13 -7.41
N THR A 33 -2.54 0.16 -8.23
CA THR A 33 -2.48 0.91 -9.47
C THR A 33 -1.83 0.02 -10.53
N ILE A 34 -2.31 0.09 -11.76
CA ILE A 34 -1.66 -0.49 -12.93
C ILE A 34 -0.76 0.59 -13.52
N VAL A 35 0.50 0.25 -13.74
CA VAL A 35 1.50 1.09 -14.37
C VAL A 35 1.90 0.43 -15.68
N GLU A 36 2.01 1.23 -16.74
CA GLU A 36 2.60 0.79 -18.01
C GLU A 36 3.78 1.70 -18.32
N GLY A 37 4.88 1.11 -18.78
CA GLY A 37 6.10 1.86 -19.00
C GLY A 37 7.30 1.00 -19.37
N ALA A 38 8.47 1.61 -19.48
CA ALA A 38 9.71 0.93 -19.79
C ALA A 38 10.55 0.72 -18.53
N VAL A 39 11.09 -0.48 -18.33
CA VAL A 39 12.00 -0.77 -17.22
C VAL A 39 13.36 -0.15 -17.51
N SER A 40 13.72 0.89 -16.78
CA SER A 40 14.98 1.63 -16.90
C SER A 40 16.08 1.09 -15.99
N GLU A 41 15.73 0.34 -14.94
CA GLU A 41 16.70 -0.25 -14.01
C GLU A 41 16.22 -1.61 -13.48
N TYR A 42 17.15 -2.52 -13.24
CA TYR A 42 16.95 -3.75 -12.49
C TYR A 42 18.07 -3.91 -11.46
N ALA A 43 17.74 -4.08 -10.19
CA ALA A 43 18.71 -4.21 -9.12
C ALA A 43 18.30 -5.25 -8.06
N ILE A 44 19.30 -5.92 -7.49
CA ILE A 44 19.18 -6.69 -6.25
C ILE A 44 19.70 -5.79 -5.14
N VAL A 45 18.87 -5.49 -4.14
CA VAL A 45 19.20 -4.51 -3.09
C VAL A 45 18.98 -5.10 -1.70
N SER A 46 19.81 -4.73 -0.74
CA SER A 46 19.51 -4.97 0.67
C SER A 46 18.38 -4.04 1.10
N SER A 47 17.40 -4.56 1.83
CA SER A 47 16.29 -3.79 2.39
C SER A 47 16.78 -2.67 3.32
N ARG A 48 17.98 -2.82 3.91
CA ARG A 48 18.65 -1.80 4.73
C ARG A 48 18.85 -0.49 3.96
N LEU A 49 19.19 -0.54 2.67
CA LEU A 49 19.40 0.65 1.83
C LEU A 49 18.10 1.44 1.59
N ALA A 50 16.95 0.79 1.76
CA ALA A 50 15.63 1.40 1.63
C ALA A 50 14.95 1.64 2.99
N GLY A 51 15.66 1.47 4.11
CA GLY A 51 15.10 1.61 5.46
C GLY A 51 14.01 0.56 5.79
N ILE A 52 13.96 -0.57 5.08
CA ILE A 52 12.93 -1.59 5.26
C ILE A 52 13.41 -2.66 6.24
N GLN A 53 12.58 -2.94 7.25
CA GLN A 53 12.75 -4.03 8.21
C GLN A 53 11.76 -5.19 7.97
N PRO A 54 12.09 -6.44 8.35
CA PRO A 54 13.43 -6.90 8.76
C PRO A 54 14.43 -6.85 7.59
N GLU A 55 15.72 -6.89 7.91
CA GLU A 55 16.77 -6.98 6.89
C GLU A 55 16.58 -8.21 5.99
N GLN A 56 16.46 -7.98 4.69
CA GLN A 56 16.29 -9.03 3.69
C GLN A 56 16.76 -8.57 2.30
N VAL A 57 17.00 -9.52 1.41
CA VAL A 57 17.22 -9.22 0.00
C VAL A 57 15.90 -8.83 -0.67
N LEU A 58 15.91 -7.73 -1.41
CA LEU A 58 14.80 -7.27 -2.24
C LEU A 58 15.26 -7.14 -3.69
N TYR A 59 14.29 -7.18 -4.59
CA TYR A 59 14.47 -6.86 -5.99
C TYR A 59 13.80 -5.52 -6.25
N ARG A 60 14.50 -4.64 -6.96
CA ARG A 60 14.02 -3.32 -7.38
C ARG A 60 14.01 -3.25 -8.90
N ILE A 61 12.90 -2.78 -9.45
CA ILE A 61 12.84 -2.31 -10.84
C ILE A 61 12.47 -0.84 -10.84
N THR A 62 13.11 -0.07 -11.71
CA THR A 62 12.69 1.32 -11.95
C THR A 62 11.95 1.33 -13.27
N ILE A 63 10.75 1.91 -13.29
CA ILE A 63 9.91 2.01 -14.48
C ILE A 63 9.75 3.48 -14.82
N TYR A 64 10.09 3.84 -16.05
CA TYR A 64 9.67 5.09 -16.66
C TYR A 64 8.17 5.00 -16.97
N ILE A 65 7.35 5.71 -16.21
CA ILE A 65 5.89 5.58 -16.27
C ILE A 65 5.35 6.29 -17.52
N GLU A 66 4.76 5.54 -18.44
CA GLU A 66 4.05 6.07 -19.61
C GLU A 66 2.57 6.32 -19.29
N THR A 67 1.91 5.38 -18.61
CA THR A 67 0.50 5.51 -18.21
C THR A 67 0.25 4.88 -16.84
N THR A 68 -0.81 5.35 -16.18
CA THR A 68 -1.29 4.78 -14.92
C THR A 68 -2.81 4.59 -14.95
N LYS A 69 -3.30 3.62 -14.19
CA LYS A 69 -4.73 3.38 -14.00
C LYS A 69 -4.99 2.80 -12.62
N ALA A 70 -5.87 3.43 -11.84
CA ALA A 70 -6.34 2.85 -10.58
C ALA A 70 -6.99 1.47 -10.76
N VAL A 71 -6.80 0.58 -9.79
CA VAL A 71 -7.52 -0.70 -9.72
C VAL A 71 -8.82 -0.49 -8.94
N GLY A 72 -9.96 -0.74 -9.59
CA GLY A 72 -11.28 -0.52 -8.99
C GLY A 72 -11.59 0.96 -8.76
N ASN A 73 -12.20 1.28 -7.61
CA ASN A 73 -12.51 2.65 -7.19
C ASN A 73 -11.42 3.25 -6.28
N GLY A 74 -10.22 2.66 -6.28
CA GLY A 74 -9.10 3.14 -5.48
C GLY A 74 -8.45 4.41 -6.01
N PRO A 75 -7.64 5.09 -5.20
CA PRO A 75 -6.83 6.22 -5.65
C PRO A 75 -5.74 5.77 -6.63
N ASP A 76 -5.46 6.61 -7.64
CA ASP A 76 -4.28 6.49 -8.49
C ASP A 76 -3.12 7.32 -7.90
N PHE A 77 -2.34 6.69 -7.03
CA PHE A 77 -1.21 7.34 -6.35
C PHE A 77 -0.03 7.69 -7.27
N LEU A 78 -0.05 7.24 -8.53
CA LEU A 78 1.06 7.40 -9.47
C LEU A 78 0.72 8.35 -10.63
N ARG A 79 -0.49 8.90 -10.65
CA ARG A 79 -0.94 9.79 -11.72
C ARG A 79 -0.04 11.02 -11.91
N ASP A 80 0.49 11.59 -10.83
CA ASP A 80 1.42 12.74 -10.87
C ASP A 80 2.89 12.33 -11.18
N LYS A 81 3.13 11.01 -11.30
CA LYS A 81 4.44 10.42 -11.62
C LYS A 81 4.57 9.98 -13.08
N VAL A 82 3.54 10.15 -13.91
CA VAL A 82 3.64 9.94 -15.35
C VAL A 82 4.76 10.79 -15.94
N GLY A 83 5.58 10.19 -16.80
CA GLY A 83 6.77 10.80 -17.40
C GLY A 83 8.01 10.80 -16.48
N LYS A 84 8.02 9.99 -15.42
CA LYS A 84 9.14 9.89 -14.46
C LYS A 84 9.55 8.44 -14.23
N ASP A 85 10.80 8.26 -13.85
CA ASP A 85 11.35 7.00 -13.36
C ASP A 85 11.01 6.80 -11.88
N ILE A 86 10.26 5.73 -11.57
CA ILE A 86 9.82 5.41 -10.21
C ILE A 86 10.34 4.04 -9.81
N PRO A 87 10.95 3.89 -8.61
CA PRO A 87 11.40 2.60 -8.11
C PRO A 87 10.25 1.79 -7.51
N PHE A 88 10.20 0.50 -7.86
CA PHE A 88 9.24 -0.48 -7.36
C PHE A 88 9.99 -1.66 -6.74
N TYR A 89 9.52 -2.11 -5.58
CA TYR A 89 10.17 -3.16 -4.80
C TYR A 89 9.38 -4.47 -4.80
N THR A 90 10.07 -5.59 -4.69
CA THR A 90 9.45 -6.88 -4.44
C THR A 90 10.38 -7.83 -3.70
N LYS A 91 9.79 -8.76 -2.97
CA LYS A 91 10.51 -9.87 -2.31
C LYS A 91 10.75 -11.03 -3.26
N LYS A 92 9.98 -11.13 -4.34
CA LYS A 92 10.08 -12.22 -5.32
C LYS A 92 11.12 -11.87 -6.38
N LYS A 93 11.97 -12.83 -6.73
CA LYS A 93 12.91 -12.66 -7.85
C LYS A 93 12.12 -12.41 -9.13
N LEU A 94 12.43 -11.31 -9.79
CA LEU A 94 11.89 -11.00 -11.11
C LEU A 94 12.84 -11.53 -12.20
N PRO A 95 12.34 -11.86 -13.40
CA PRO A 95 13.20 -12.21 -14.51
C PRO A 95 14.12 -11.04 -14.90
N PRO A 96 15.46 -11.21 -14.97
CA PRO A 96 16.36 -10.14 -15.39
C PRO A 96 16.05 -9.60 -16.80
N GLN A 97 15.38 -10.40 -17.63
CA GLN A 97 14.95 -10.05 -18.99
C GLN A 97 13.91 -8.93 -19.04
N LEU A 98 13.35 -8.51 -17.90
CA LEU A 98 12.49 -7.33 -17.82
C LEU A 98 13.25 -6.04 -18.10
N PHE A 99 14.57 -6.00 -17.86
CA PHE A 99 15.38 -4.80 -18.08
C PHE A 99 15.30 -4.34 -19.55
N GLY A 100 15.02 -3.05 -19.75
CA GLY A 100 14.86 -2.43 -21.06
C GLY A 100 13.55 -2.80 -21.79
N ARG A 101 12.67 -3.62 -21.20
CA ARG A 101 11.39 -3.99 -21.80
C ARG A 101 10.27 -3.05 -21.39
N LYS A 102 9.26 -2.95 -22.25
CA LYS A 102 7.96 -2.41 -21.86
C LYS A 102 7.21 -3.43 -21.03
N VAL A 103 6.62 -2.97 -19.94
CA VAL A 103 5.91 -3.80 -18.99
C VAL A 103 4.56 -3.18 -18.64
N ARG A 104 3.65 -4.04 -18.21
CA ARG A 104 2.48 -3.69 -17.43
C ARG A 104 2.63 -4.30 -16.05
N ALA A 105 2.59 -3.48 -15.02
CA ALA A 105 2.79 -3.91 -13.64
C ALA A 105 1.61 -3.48 -12.78
N ARG A 106 1.01 -4.42 -12.03
CA ARG A 106 0.17 -4.06 -10.91
C ARG A 106 1.05 -3.81 -9.69
N VAL A 107 0.92 -2.62 -9.14
CA VAL A 107 1.71 -2.15 -8.02
C VAL A 107 0.81 -1.73 -6.88
N GLN A 108 1.33 -1.81 -5.66
CA GLN A 108 0.64 -1.40 -4.45
C GLN A 108 1.48 -0.37 -3.70
N TYR A 109 0.87 0.74 -3.29
CA TYR A 109 1.49 1.63 -2.34
C TYR A 109 1.37 1.06 -0.92
N ARG A 110 2.50 0.98 -0.21
CA ARG A 110 2.54 0.59 1.21
C ARG A 110 3.29 1.65 1.98
N GLY A 111 2.57 2.33 2.87
CA GLY A 111 3.08 3.38 3.73
C GLY A 111 1.93 4.15 4.37
N ASP A 112 2.30 5.18 5.10
CA ASP A 112 1.38 6.12 5.74
C ASP A 112 1.60 7.53 5.16
N GLU A 113 1.02 8.53 5.82
CA GLU A 113 1.11 9.95 5.46
C GLU A 113 2.54 10.51 5.56
N ARG A 114 3.42 9.86 6.33
CA ARG A 114 4.81 10.27 6.54
C ARG A 114 5.75 9.66 5.49
N GLY A 115 5.25 8.77 4.66
CA GLY A 115 5.98 8.21 3.53
C GLY A 115 5.57 6.77 3.22
N GLY A 116 5.97 6.30 2.05
CA GLY A 116 5.68 4.93 1.62
C GLY A 116 6.42 4.55 0.36
N LEU A 117 6.33 3.27 0.05
CA LEU A 117 7.03 2.65 -1.06
C LEU A 117 6.05 1.91 -1.97
N PHE A 118 6.39 1.82 -3.25
CA PHE A 118 5.63 1.07 -4.22
C PHE A 118 6.15 -0.36 -4.34
N TRP A 119 5.23 -1.32 -4.32
CA TRP A 119 5.53 -2.74 -4.33
C TRP A 119 4.91 -3.42 -5.53
N VAL A 120 5.70 -4.22 -6.25
CA VAL A 120 5.21 -5.02 -7.38
C VAL A 120 4.37 -6.19 -6.86
N ARG A 121 3.13 -6.30 -7.35
CA ARG A 121 2.26 -7.47 -7.14
C ARG A 121 2.37 -8.45 -8.29
N ASP A 122 2.27 -7.94 -9.50
CA ASP A 122 2.46 -8.67 -10.74
C ASP A 122 3.15 -7.76 -11.78
N VAL A 123 3.82 -8.39 -12.74
CA VAL A 123 4.46 -7.72 -13.87
C VAL A 123 4.46 -8.65 -15.07
N GLU A 124 4.02 -8.12 -16.20
CA GLU A 124 4.00 -8.80 -17.50
C GLU A 124 4.74 -7.96 -18.55
N VAL A 125 5.48 -8.62 -19.44
CA VAL A 125 6.10 -7.97 -20.60
C VAL A 125 5.02 -7.71 -21.65
N ARG A 126 5.08 -6.53 -22.27
CA ARG A 126 4.25 -6.17 -23.43
C ARG A 126 4.99 -6.30 -24.75
#